data_AF-A0A670ZG17-F1
#
_entry.id   AF-A0A670ZG17-F1
#
_cell.length_a   1.000
_cell.length_b   1.000
_cell.length_c   1.000
_cell.angle_alpha   90.00
_cell.angle_beta   90.00
_cell.angle_gamma   90.00
#
_symmetry.space_group_name_H-M   'P 1'
#
loop_
_entity.id
_entity.type
_entity.pdbx_description
1 polymer ?
#
loop_
_entity_poly.entity_id
_entity_poly.type
_entity_poly.pdbx_seq_one_letter_code
_entity_poly.pdbx_strand_id
1 'polypeptide(L)'
;MSLLHRLICYLQDAEKVASFQKLCGVEAPPDWRSVSPAQTVDTEHPLANGTCTAAKTQAESGRRCVSPDSSNAKEKLDESHSNGRKNGMVSEDTCGVGSQPASLEKRKKWVSKSYPRRNSLTGETTLQKFRIHNFFLYYLFSFGTELGNELFYIMFFSFCIWNVDAWLGRRLIIIWVWNMFLGQCTKDIIRWPRPASPPVVKLEVFYNSEYSMPSTHAMAGTVIPLSLLLLSYGRWQYPFTYGLILTICWSSLVCFSRVYMGMHTILDVIAGFLYALLILVVFLPTVDLVDNFNLTFRYAPLVIISLHLVLGVFSFTLDTWSTSRGDTAQILGSGAGVACGSYATYCLNLMPDPSQEMLPLVPSLTLNLFGKAALRLLIGLVFLLLVRMIMKQVTIPLACKIFGISNADVREARQHMEVELPYRYITYGTVGFSVTFLVPSLFWLSGLSS
;
A
#
# COMPACT_ATOMS: atom_id res chain seq x y z
N MET A 1 1.83 -37.59 -8.55
CA MET A 1 1.85 -36.11 -8.45
C MET A 1 2.85 -35.57 -9.47
N SER A 2 2.43 -34.65 -10.33
CA SER A 2 3.31 -34.05 -11.35
C SER A 2 4.43 -33.24 -10.70
N LEU A 3 5.59 -33.16 -11.36
CA LEU A 3 6.74 -32.34 -10.91
C LEU A 3 6.34 -30.88 -10.64
N LEU A 4 5.43 -30.33 -11.45
CA LEU A 4 4.89 -28.98 -11.31
C LEU A 4 4.15 -28.79 -9.98
N HIS A 5 3.30 -29.75 -9.59
CA HIS A 5 2.55 -29.65 -8.33
C HIS A 5 3.50 -29.66 -7.12
N ARG A 6 4.55 -30.50 -7.15
CA ARG A 6 5.58 -30.50 -6.10
C ARG A 6 6.32 -29.17 -6.02
N LEU A 7 6.65 -28.56 -7.17
CA LEU A 7 7.31 -27.25 -7.22
C LEU A 7 6.41 -26.14 -6.66
N ILE A 8 5.12 -26.13 -7.00
CA ILE A 8 4.16 -25.14 -6.49
C ILE A 8 4.04 -25.26 -4.96
N CYS A 9 3.81 -26.46 -4.43
CA CYS A 9 3.76 -26.68 -2.98
C CYS A 9 5.06 -26.26 -2.30
N TYR A 10 6.20 -26.54 -2.93
CA TYR A 10 7.52 -26.13 -2.43
C TYR A 10 7.68 -24.60 -2.39
N LEU A 11 7.26 -23.86 -3.42
CA LEU A 11 7.43 -22.40 -3.47
C LEU A 11 6.40 -21.63 -2.62
N GLN A 12 5.25 -22.26 -2.34
CA GLN A 12 4.20 -21.71 -1.48
C GLN A 12 4.50 -21.89 0.02
N ASP A 13 5.38 -22.82 0.37
CA ASP A 13 5.68 -23.20 1.75
C ASP A 13 6.15 -22.01 2.62
N ALA A 14 5.36 -21.72 3.66
CA ALA A 14 5.58 -20.62 4.60
C ALA A 14 6.86 -20.81 5.45
N GLU A 15 7.32 -22.05 5.65
CA GLU A 15 8.60 -22.32 6.36
C GLU A 15 9.80 -21.78 5.58
N LYS A 16 9.70 -21.63 4.25
CA LYS A 16 10.77 -21.02 3.45
C LYS A 16 10.86 -19.52 3.65
N VAL A 17 9.71 -18.87 3.76
CA VAL A 17 9.63 -17.45 4.09
C VAL A 17 10.23 -17.22 5.49
N ALA A 18 9.85 -18.05 6.47
CA ALA A 18 10.41 -18.00 7.81
C ALA A 18 11.93 -18.29 7.84
N SER A 19 12.39 -19.25 7.04
CA SER A 19 13.82 -19.57 6.91
C SER A 19 14.61 -18.42 6.29
N PHE A 20 14.05 -17.75 5.27
CA PHE A 20 14.65 -16.55 4.68
C PHE A 20 14.70 -15.39 5.68
N GLN A 21 13.62 -15.16 6.43
CA GLN A 21 13.58 -14.18 7.51
C GLN A 21 14.67 -14.44 8.57
N LYS A 22 14.82 -15.70 9.00
CA LYS A 22 15.87 -16.12 9.93
C LYS A 22 17.27 -15.89 9.37
N LEU A 23 17.49 -16.24 8.10
CA LEU A 23 18.75 -15.98 7.40
C LEU A 23 19.10 -14.48 7.38
N CYS A 24 18.08 -13.63 7.20
CA CYS A 24 18.23 -12.18 7.22
C CYS A 24 18.21 -11.58 8.65
N GLY A 25 18.21 -12.41 9.70
CA GLY A 25 18.37 -11.98 11.09
C GLY A 25 17.06 -11.64 11.84
N VAL A 26 15.90 -12.06 11.34
CA VAL A 26 14.61 -11.93 12.04
C VAL A 26 14.36 -13.17 12.88
N GLU A 27 14.15 -12.99 14.19
CA GLU A 27 13.81 -14.07 15.12
C GLU A 27 12.47 -13.83 15.80
N ALA A 28 11.62 -14.87 15.80
CA ALA A 28 10.39 -14.90 16.59
C ALA A 28 10.68 -15.42 18.03
N PRO A 29 9.88 -15.05 19.05
CA PRO A 29 10.02 -15.53 20.42
C PRO A 29 9.83 -17.06 20.50
N PRO A 30 10.50 -17.78 21.42
CA PRO A 30 10.41 -19.24 21.49
C PRO A 30 8.98 -19.78 21.65
N ASP A 31 8.12 -19.11 22.43
CA ASP A 31 6.75 -19.55 22.75
C ASP A 31 5.71 -19.16 21.69
N TRP A 32 6.14 -18.64 20.55
CA TRP A 32 5.24 -18.03 19.58
C TRP A 32 4.46 -19.05 18.72
N ARG A 33 5.00 -20.25 18.54
CA ARG A 33 4.32 -21.34 17.81
C ARG A 33 3.22 -22.02 18.66
N SER A 34 3.23 -21.81 19.98
CA SER A 34 2.28 -22.40 20.94
C SER A 34 1.08 -21.50 21.28
N VAL A 35 1.06 -20.25 20.81
CA VAL A 35 -0.10 -19.37 21.03
C VAL A 35 -1.19 -19.76 20.04
N SER A 36 -2.23 -20.43 20.54
CA SER A 36 -3.47 -20.69 19.79
C SER A 36 -4.16 -19.35 19.42
N PRO A 37 -4.90 -19.25 18.31
CA PRO A 37 -5.54 -18.00 17.86
C PRO A 37 -6.64 -17.44 18.78
N ALA A 38 -6.84 -17.99 19.99
CA ALA A 38 -7.99 -17.74 20.86
C ALA A 38 -7.88 -16.48 21.75
N GLN A 39 -7.04 -15.51 21.39
CA GLN A 39 -7.01 -14.20 22.07
C GLN A 39 -7.08 -13.06 21.05
N THR A 40 -8.03 -13.14 20.13
CA THR A 40 -8.71 -11.95 19.64
C THR A 40 -9.68 -11.51 20.72
N VAL A 41 -9.51 -10.29 21.25
CA VAL A 41 -10.56 -9.65 22.03
C VAL A 41 -11.68 -9.34 21.03
N ASP A 42 -12.71 -10.19 21.03
CA ASP A 42 -13.94 -9.96 20.29
C ASP A 42 -14.62 -8.73 20.90
N THR A 43 -14.47 -7.59 20.23
CA THR A 43 -15.48 -6.53 20.31
C THR A 43 -16.54 -6.90 19.28
N GLU A 44 -17.56 -7.61 19.73
CA GLU A 44 -18.73 -7.99 18.94
C GLU A 44 -19.38 -6.72 18.34
N HIS A 45 -19.34 -6.59 17.02
CA HIS A 45 -20.35 -5.86 16.26
C HIS A 45 -21.14 -6.89 15.45
N PRO A 46 -22.44 -7.11 15.73
CA PRO A 46 -23.20 -8.16 15.10
C PRO A 46 -23.45 -7.82 13.63
N LEU A 47 -22.85 -8.61 12.73
CA LEU A 47 -23.21 -8.66 11.32
C LEU A 47 -24.60 -9.28 11.19
N ALA A 48 -25.55 -8.48 10.70
CA ALA A 48 -26.90 -8.91 10.41
C ALA A 48 -26.90 -9.99 9.31
N ASN A 49 -27.19 -11.23 9.71
CA ASN A 49 -27.41 -12.33 8.79
C ASN A 49 -28.72 -12.12 8.01
N GLY A 50 -28.59 -12.00 6.69
CA GLY A 50 -29.68 -12.18 5.74
C GLY A 50 -30.14 -13.64 5.75
N THR A 51 -31.44 -13.80 6.00
CA THR A 51 -32.18 -15.05 6.09
C THR A 51 -32.26 -15.78 4.75
N CYS A 52 -31.86 -17.05 4.72
CA CYS A 52 -32.34 -18.01 3.73
C CYS A 52 -33.18 -19.07 4.43
N THR A 53 -34.45 -19.09 4.06
CA THR A 53 -35.49 -20.01 4.49
C THR A 53 -35.29 -21.39 3.84
N ALA A 54 -35.14 -22.42 4.66
CA ALA A 54 -35.44 -23.80 4.27
C ALA A 54 -36.32 -24.43 5.35
N ALA A 55 -37.52 -24.80 4.93
CA ALA A 55 -38.60 -25.26 5.79
C ALA A 55 -38.50 -26.76 6.08
N LYS A 56 -38.85 -27.12 7.35
CA LYS A 56 -39.44 -28.37 7.87
C LYS A 56 -38.54 -29.62 7.78
N THR A 57 -38.30 -30.34 8.89
CA THR A 57 -39.28 -31.26 9.49
C THR A 57 -39.05 -31.46 11.00
N GLN A 58 -40.15 -31.79 11.68
CA GLN A 58 -40.43 -31.91 13.12
C GLN A 58 -39.52 -32.88 13.92
N ALA A 59 -39.29 -32.54 15.20
CA ALA A 59 -39.51 -33.45 16.33
C ALA A 59 -39.60 -32.65 17.65
N GLU A 60 -40.68 -32.89 18.39
CA GLU A 60 -41.03 -32.29 19.68
C GLU A 60 -40.13 -32.80 20.82
N SER A 61 -39.87 -31.93 21.81
CA SER A 61 -39.96 -32.30 23.24
C SER A 61 -39.77 -31.04 24.09
N GLY A 62 -40.83 -30.66 24.81
CA GLY A 62 -40.88 -29.44 25.61
C GLY A 62 -40.13 -29.53 26.94
N ARG A 63 -39.84 -28.34 27.50
CA ARG A 63 -40.04 -28.04 28.94
C ARG A 63 -40.06 -26.54 29.15
N ARG A 64 -40.90 -26.16 30.09
CA ARG A 64 -41.40 -24.82 30.43
C ARG A 64 -40.65 -24.29 31.66
N CYS A 65 -40.80 -22.97 31.89
CA CYS A 65 -40.67 -22.21 33.14
C CYS A 65 -39.38 -21.38 33.29
N VAL A 66 -39.36 -20.16 33.83
CA VAL A 66 -40.33 -19.14 34.31
C VAL A 66 -39.48 -17.88 34.57
N SER A 67 -39.97 -16.68 34.24
CA SER A 67 -39.40 -15.38 34.66
C SER A 67 -39.73 -15.04 36.11
N PRO A 68 -39.03 -14.06 36.72
CA PRO A 68 -39.82 -12.99 37.32
C PRO A 68 -39.25 -11.58 37.08
N ASP A 69 -40.17 -10.67 36.79
CA ASP A 69 -40.07 -9.23 37.00
C ASP A 69 -39.98 -8.90 38.51
N SER A 70 -39.32 -7.78 38.87
CA SER A 70 -40.00 -6.58 39.41
C SER A 70 -39.06 -5.63 40.18
N SER A 71 -38.92 -4.42 39.65
CA SER A 71 -39.14 -3.08 40.27
C SER A 71 -38.37 -2.56 41.51
N ASN A 72 -37.98 -1.28 41.36
CA ASN A 72 -37.91 -0.17 42.33
C ASN A 72 -36.74 -0.15 43.35
N ALA A 73 -36.18 0.99 43.77
CA ALA A 73 -36.18 2.41 43.38
C ALA A 73 -35.13 3.13 44.26
N LYS A 74 -34.48 4.16 43.70
CA LYS A 74 -33.97 5.44 44.28
C LYS A 74 -33.54 5.56 45.76
N GLU A 75 -32.33 6.08 45.98
CA GLU A 75 -31.98 7.37 46.68
C GLU A 75 -30.44 7.54 46.69
N LYS A 76 -29.85 8.52 45.99
CA LYS A 76 -29.44 9.87 46.44
C LYS A 76 -28.71 9.90 47.81
N LEU A 77 -27.42 10.24 47.80
CA LEU A 77 -26.89 11.38 48.56
C LEU A 77 -25.48 11.80 48.07
N ASP A 78 -25.28 13.11 48.13
CA ASP A 78 -24.11 13.90 47.75
C ASP A 78 -22.90 13.69 48.70
N GLU A 79 -21.68 13.90 48.22
CA GLU A 79 -20.81 15.01 48.64
C GLU A 79 -19.32 14.82 48.28
N SER A 80 -18.69 15.99 48.15
CA SER A 80 -17.40 16.34 47.57
C SER A 80 -16.18 16.23 48.49
N HIS A 81 -14.99 16.45 47.87
CA HIS A 81 -13.73 16.95 48.46
C HIS A 81 -12.93 15.94 49.32
N SER A 82 -11.60 15.90 49.36
CA SER A 82 -10.50 16.67 48.76
C SER A 82 -9.16 15.94 49.04
N ASN A 83 -8.11 16.43 48.37
CA ASN A 83 -6.68 16.12 48.47
C ASN A 83 -6.11 15.64 49.82
N GLY A 84 -5.10 14.76 49.74
CA GLY A 84 -4.20 14.47 50.86
C GLY A 84 -2.97 13.64 50.48
N ARG A 85 -1.94 14.29 49.95
CA ARG A 85 -0.60 13.74 49.73
C ARG A 85 0.15 13.64 51.07
N LYS A 86 0.80 12.50 51.38
CA LYS A 86 1.96 12.44 52.30
C LYS A 86 2.81 11.18 52.08
N ASN A 87 4.12 11.42 51.94
CA ASN A 87 5.20 10.45 51.93
C ASN A 87 5.44 9.86 53.33
N GLY A 88 6.03 8.66 53.39
CA GLY A 88 6.61 8.07 54.60
C GLY A 88 7.64 7.00 54.23
N MET A 89 8.82 7.07 54.85
CA MET A 89 10.09 6.49 54.46
C MET A 89 10.44 5.25 55.31
N VAL A 90 11.08 4.25 54.66
CA VAL A 90 12.13 3.31 55.11
C VAL A 90 12.08 2.69 56.51
N SER A 91 12.24 1.36 56.56
CA SER A 91 13.08 0.68 57.57
C SER A 91 13.75 -0.54 56.94
N GLU A 92 15.08 -0.58 57.07
CA GLU A 92 15.99 -1.71 56.80
C GLU A 92 16.17 -2.50 58.11
N ASP A 93 16.30 -3.83 58.02
CA ASP A 93 17.15 -4.59 58.93
C ASP A 93 17.66 -5.92 58.29
N THR A 94 18.98 -6.02 58.35
CA THR A 94 20.00 -7.09 58.18
C THR A 94 19.64 -8.52 58.68
N CYS A 95 20.27 -9.67 58.36
CA CYS A 95 21.46 -10.12 57.62
C CYS A 95 21.41 -11.68 57.49
N GLY A 96 22.09 -12.29 56.52
CA GLY A 96 22.31 -13.76 56.49
C GLY A 96 22.88 -14.31 55.16
N VAL A 97 24.21 -14.51 55.11
CA VAL A 97 24.99 -14.93 53.94
C VAL A 97 25.01 -16.46 53.79
N GLY A 98 24.78 -16.95 52.56
CA GLY A 98 25.07 -18.32 52.11
C GLY A 98 25.30 -18.33 50.59
N SER A 99 26.54 -18.61 50.19
CA SER A 99 27.11 -18.47 48.85
C SER A 99 26.78 -19.63 47.88
N GLN A 100 26.16 -19.30 46.74
CA GLN A 100 26.39 -19.68 45.31
C GLN A 100 26.79 -21.15 44.94
N PRO A 101 26.36 -21.69 43.75
CA PRO A 101 26.29 -20.94 42.50
C PRO A 101 24.96 -21.03 41.74
N ALA A 102 24.47 -19.86 41.33
CA ALA A 102 23.39 -19.75 40.37
C ALA A 102 23.92 -20.06 38.96
N SER A 103 23.69 -21.29 38.50
CA SER A 103 23.60 -21.60 37.08
C SER A 103 22.22 -21.16 36.57
N LEU A 104 22.04 -19.88 36.24
CA LEU A 104 20.88 -19.45 35.47
C LEU A 104 21.25 -18.28 34.57
N GLU A 105 21.56 -18.69 33.35
CA GLU A 105 21.34 -17.99 32.09
C GLU A 105 21.25 -16.48 32.18
N LYS A 106 22.28 -15.85 31.60
CA LYS A 106 22.23 -14.50 31.03
C LYS A 106 20.82 -14.23 30.52
N ARG A 107 20.06 -13.47 31.32
CA ARG A 107 18.82 -12.80 30.94
C ARG A 107 19.20 -11.80 29.84
N LYS A 108 19.38 -12.32 28.62
CA LYS A 108 19.64 -11.53 27.42
C LYS A 108 18.49 -10.56 27.33
N LYS A 109 18.80 -9.31 27.64
CA LYS A 109 17.88 -8.17 27.69
C LYS A 109 17.10 -8.18 26.37
N TRP A 110 15.83 -8.56 26.43
CA TRP A 110 14.88 -8.54 25.31
C TRP A 110 14.65 -7.09 24.92
N VAL A 111 15.58 -6.51 24.16
CA VAL A 111 15.50 -5.12 23.71
C VAL A 111 15.32 -5.10 22.20
N SER A 112 14.06 -5.03 21.80
CA SER A 112 13.53 -4.35 20.61
C SER A 112 12.06 -4.77 20.48
N LYS A 113 11.14 -3.98 21.04
CA LYS A 113 9.71 -4.07 20.71
C LYS A 113 9.53 -3.25 19.45
N SER A 114 9.52 -3.87 18.27
CA SER A 114 9.06 -3.17 17.06
C SER A 114 7.61 -3.57 16.80
N TYR A 115 6.74 -2.57 16.72
CA TYR A 115 5.35 -2.79 16.33
C TYR A 115 5.30 -2.87 14.80
N PRO A 116 4.56 -3.83 14.24
CA PRO A 116 4.46 -3.95 12.80
C PRO A 116 3.72 -2.74 12.20
N ARG A 117 4.04 -2.38 10.96
CA ARG A 117 3.54 -1.17 10.29
C ARG A 117 2.02 -1.25 10.08
N ARG A 118 1.26 -0.23 10.51
CA ARG A 118 -0.21 -0.28 10.64
C ARG A 118 -0.96 0.40 9.49
N ASN A 119 -2.14 -0.13 9.16
CA ASN A 119 -3.17 0.58 8.39
C ASN A 119 -4.04 1.41 9.36
N SER A 120 -4.53 2.57 8.91
CA SER A 120 -5.46 3.41 9.68
C SER A 120 -6.92 2.94 9.62
N LEU A 121 -7.25 1.99 8.73
CA LEU A 121 -8.62 1.55 8.42
C LEU A 121 -9.00 0.24 9.11
N THR A 122 -8.04 -0.68 9.32
CA THR A 122 -8.27 -1.97 9.98
C THR A 122 -7.74 -1.91 11.41
N GLY A 123 -8.62 -2.13 12.39
CA GLY A 123 -8.28 -2.17 13.82
C GLY A 123 -7.46 -3.39 14.25
N GLU A 124 -6.85 -4.12 13.30
CA GLU A 124 -6.12 -5.36 13.56
C GLU A 124 -4.85 -5.09 14.38
N THR A 125 -4.95 -5.32 15.68
CA THR A 125 -3.83 -5.28 16.63
C THR A 125 -3.14 -6.64 16.71
N THR A 126 -2.57 -7.13 15.61
CA THR A 126 -1.67 -8.29 15.70
C THR A 126 -0.37 -7.86 16.40
N LEU A 127 -0.30 -8.07 17.71
CA LEU A 127 0.85 -7.67 18.54
C LEU A 127 1.95 -8.75 18.45
N GLN A 128 2.57 -8.89 17.28
CA GLN A 128 3.66 -9.83 17.08
C GLN A 128 4.98 -9.23 17.58
N LYS A 129 5.57 -9.82 18.64
CA LYS A 129 6.91 -9.48 19.11
C LYS A 129 7.93 -10.21 18.24
N PHE A 130 8.98 -9.53 17.78
CA PHE A 130 10.09 -10.13 17.02
C PHE A 130 11.40 -9.39 17.32
N ARG A 131 12.54 -10.03 17.05
CA ARG A 131 13.88 -9.46 17.23
C ARG A 131 14.62 -9.39 15.90
N ILE A 132 15.25 -8.25 15.62
CA ILE A 132 16.09 -8.02 14.43
C ILE A 132 17.56 -8.02 14.88
N HIS A 133 18.36 -8.88 14.25
CA HIS A 133 19.82 -8.93 14.44
C HIS A 133 20.56 -8.13 13.38
N ASN A 134 20.11 -8.20 12.13
CA ASN A 134 20.73 -7.50 11.00
C ASN A 134 19.94 -6.23 10.64
N PHE A 135 20.33 -5.11 11.25
CA PHE A 135 19.68 -3.82 10.99
C PHE A 135 19.90 -3.31 9.56
N PHE A 136 21.04 -3.61 8.95
CA PHE A 136 21.30 -3.20 7.56
C PHE A 136 20.28 -3.82 6.60
N LEU A 137 20.08 -5.15 6.68
CA LEU A 137 19.08 -5.84 5.85
C LEU A 137 17.65 -5.40 6.19
N TYR A 138 17.35 -5.15 7.46
CA TYR A 138 16.05 -4.61 7.86
C TYR A 138 15.75 -3.27 7.17
N TYR A 139 16.67 -2.30 7.22
CA TYR A 139 16.48 -1.01 6.57
C TYR A 139 16.50 -1.12 5.05
N LEU A 140 17.35 -1.98 4.48
CA LEU A 140 17.41 -2.23 3.04
C LEU A 140 16.08 -2.77 2.51
N PHE A 141 15.51 -3.80 3.15
CA PHE A 141 14.23 -4.37 2.73
C PHE A 141 13.04 -3.47 3.10
N SER A 142 13.14 -2.69 4.18
CA SER A 142 12.16 -1.63 4.47
C SER A 142 12.11 -0.61 3.34
N PHE A 143 13.27 -0.14 2.90
CA PHE A 143 13.38 0.75 1.75
C PHE A 143 12.85 0.08 0.47
N GLY A 144 13.20 -1.18 0.20
CA GLY A 144 12.68 -1.93 -0.94
C GLY A 144 11.14 -2.04 -0.95
N THR A 145 10.52 -2.17 0.22
CA THR A 145 9.05 -2.15 0.34
C THR A 145 8.48 -0.75 0.09
N GLU A 146 9.15 0.33 0.51
CA GLU A 146 8.71 1.70 0.20
C GLU A 146 8.63 1.97 -1.30
N LEU A 147 9.51 1.36 -2.11
CA LEU A 147 9.49 1.50 -3.57
C LEU A 147 8.21 0.94 -4.22
N GLY A 148 7.37 0.22 -3.48
CA GLY A 148 6.06 -0.25 -3.92
C GLY A 148 4.89 0.50 -3.29
N ASN A 149 5.13 1.58 -2.53
CA ASN A 149 4.10 2.33 -1.81
C ASN A 149 3.75 3.65 -2.50
N GLU A 150 2.58 4.19 -2.11
CA GLU A 150 2.01 5.42 -2.66
C GLU A 150 2.98 6.61 -2.69
N LEU A 151 3.65 6.90 -1.58
CA LEU A 151 4.54 8.07 -1.48
C LEU A 151 5.70 7.98 -2.46
N PHE A 152 6.22 6.78 -2.70
CA PHE A 152 7.24 6.55 -3.70
C PHE A 152 6.69 6.84 -5.10
N TYR A 153 5.49 6.34 -5.45
CA TYR A 153 4.91 6.61 -6.77
C TYR A 153 4.69 8.10 -7.02
N ILE A 154 4.15 8.83 -6.04
CA ILE A 154 3.98 10.29 -6.14
C ILE A 154 5.33 10.97 -6.39
N MET A 155 6.36 10.62 -5.62
CA MET A 155 7.69 11.23 -5.74
C MET A 155 8.38 10.87 -7.06
N PHE A 156 8.41 9.58 -7.41
CA PHE A 156 9.13 9.06 -8.57
C PHE A 156 8.53 9.55 -9.89
N PHE A 157 7.22 9.42 -10.07
CA PHE A 157 6.57 9.86 -11.31
C PHE A 157 6.64 11.38 -11.49
N SER A 158 6.49 12.13 -10.39
CA SER A 158 6.67 13.58 -10.42
C SER A 158 8.10 13.96 -10.79
N PHE A 159 9.10 13.27 -10.22
CA PHE A 159 10.49 13.48 -10.57
C PHE A 159 10.75 13.20 -12.06
N CYS A 160 10.22 12.09 -12.58
CA CYS A 160 10.33 11.76 -14.00
C CYS A 160 9.73 12.86 -14.88
N ILE A 161 8.53 13.36 -14.57
CA ILE A 161 7.85 14.35 -15.40
C ILE A 161 8.52 15.72 -15.32
N TRP A 162 8.95 16.17 -14.13
CA TRP A 162 9.43 17.55 -13.94
C TRP A 162 10.92 17.74 -14.19
N ASN A 163 11.71 16.67 -14.05
CA ASN A 163 13.18 16.76 -14.02
C ASN A 163 13.88 15.84 -15.02
N VAL A 164 13.22 14.77 -15.48
CA VAL A 164 13.80 13.87 -16.48
C VAL A 164 13.19 14.20 -17.84
N ASP A 165 11.97 13.73 -18.08
CA ASP A 165 11.30 13.88 -19.35
C ASP A 165 9.80 13.57 -19.18
N ALA A 166 8.95 14.53 -19.52
CA ALA A 166 7.49 14.36 -19.48
C ALA A 166 7.03 13.23 -20.39
N TRP A 167 7.65 13.05 -21.57
CA TRP A 167 7.34 11.97 -22.52
C TRP A 167 7.53 10.58 -21.89
N LEU A 168 8.63 10.42 -21.16
CA LEU A 168 8.97 9.19 -20.44
C LEU A 168 8.03 8.99 -19.25
N GLY A 169 7.81 10.03 -18.45
CA GLY A 169 6.96 9.99 -17.27
C GLY A 169 5.53 9.54 -17.58
N ARG A 170 4.90 10.09 -18.63
CA ARG A 170 3.54 9.70 -19.04
C ARG A 170 3.44 8.22 -19.41
N ARG A 171 4.40 7.71 -20.21
CA ARG A 171 4.44 6.30 -20.64
C ARG A 171 4.67 5.34 -19.48
N LEU A 172 5.55 5.69 -18.54
CA LEU A 172 5.77 4.92 -17.33
C LEU A 172 4.48 4.80 -16.50
N ILE A 173 3.72 5.90 -16.37
CA ILE A 173 2.45 5.90 -15.64
C ILE A 173 1.40 5.06 -16.35
N ILE A 174 1.27 5.16 -17.69
CA ILE A 174 0.32 4.34 -18.46
C ILE A 174 0.58 2.85 -18.21
N ILE A 175 1.84 2.41 -18.35
CA ILE A 175 2.22 1.02 -18.12
C ILE A 175 1.96 0.61 -16.66
N TRP A 176 2.33 1.47 -15.70
CA TRP A 176 2.11 1.22 -14.28
C TRP A 176 0.62 1.08 -13.94
N VAL A 177 -0.25 1.96 -14.46
CA VAL A 177 -1.70 1.91 -14.24
C VAL A 177 -2.28 0.58 -14.71
N TRP A 178 -1.99 0.16 -15.95
CA TRP A 178 -2.50 -1.10 -16.49
C TRP A 178 -1.97 -2.30 -15.72
N ASN A 179 -0.67 -2.31 -15.41
CA ASN A 179 -0.06 -3.39 -14.65
C ASN A 179 -0.64 -3.52 -13.23
N MET A 180 -0.83 -2.40 -12.53
CA MET A 180 -1.41 -2.41 -11.19
C MET A 180 -2.90 -2.74 -11.21
N PHE A 181 -3.68 -2.20 -12.15
CA PHE A 181 -5.10 -2.51 -12.30
C PHE A 181 -5.33 -4.01 -12.56
N LEU A 182 -4.63 -4.58 -13.55
CA LEU A 182 -4.73 -6.01 -13.84
C LEU A 182 -4.25 -6.87 -12.68
N GLY A 183 -3.20 -6.45 -11.97
CA GLY A 183 -2.70 -7.10 -10.76
C GLY A 183 -3.76 -7.17 -9.65
N GLN A 184 -4.44 -6.05 -9.36
CA GLN A 184 -5.49 -6.02 -8.34
C GLN A 184 -6.71 -6.85 -8.77
N CYS A 185 -7.19 -6.71 -10.01
CA CYS A 185 -8.28 -7.56 -10.53
C CYS A 185 -7.94 -9.05 -10.44
N THR A 186 -6.69 -9.42 -10.73
CA THR A 186 -6.24 -10.81 -10.68
C THR A 186 -6.22 -11.35 -9.25
N LYS A 187 -5.83 -10.53 -8.26
CA LYS A 187 -5.93 -10.90 -6.85
C LYS A 187 -7.36 -11.22 -6.44
N ASP A 188 -8.32 -10.42 -6.88
CA ASP A 188 -9.74 -10.56 -6.53
C ASP A 188 -10.37 -11.80 -7.21
N ILE A 189 -9.81 -12.25 -8.34
CA ILE A 189 -10.19 -13.49 -9.04
C ILE A 189 -9.56 -14.73 -8.37
N ILE A 190 -8.24 -14.70 -8.09
CA ILE A 190 -7.51 -15.87 -7.56
C ILE A 190 -7.82 -16.09 -6.08
N ARG A 191 -7.97 -15.01 -5.31
CA ARG A 191 -8.28 -15.01 -3.88
C ARG A 191 -7.30 -15.83 -3.03
N TRP A 192 -6.02 -15.78 -3.41
CA TRP A 192 -4.99 -16.59 -2.76
C TRP A 192 -4.68 -16.10 -1.34
N PRO A 193 -4.62 -17.00 -0.33
CA PRO A 193 -4.33 -16.59 1.04
C PRO A 193 -2.87 -16.16 1.22
N ARG A 194 -2.65 -15.24 2.17
CA ARG A 194 -1.32 -14.82 2.64
C ARG A 194 -0.59 -15.99 3.34
N PRO A 195 0.76 -15.97 3.41
CA PRO A 195 1.51 -16.98 4.15
C PRO A 195 1.08 -17.03 5.63
N ALA A 196 0.99 -18.24 6.17
CA ALA A 196 0.59 -18.47 7.54
C ALA A 196 1.58 -17.85 8.54
N SER A 197 1.03 -17.26 9.60
CA SER A 197 1.77 -16.68 10.73
C SER A 197 1.16 -17.21 12.02
N PRO A 198 1.77 -18.20 12.71
CA PRO A 198 3.08 -18.84 12.44
C PRO A 198 3.17 -19.71 11.17
N PRO A 199 4.36 -19.98 10.58
CA PRO A 199 5.73 -19.69 11.06
C PRO A 199 6.37 -18.39 10.53
N VAL A 200 5.65 -17.58 9.75
CA VAL A 200 6.16 -16.30 9.24
C VAL A 200 5.97 -15.16 10.25
N VAL A 201 6.94 -14.25 10.33
CA VAL A 201 6.82 -13.00 11.10
C VAL A 201 6.31 -11.89 10.21
N LYS A 202 5.14 -11.30 10.51
CA LYS A 202 4.59 -10.18 9.73
C LYS A 202 5.18 -8.86 10.21
N LEU A 203 6.12 -8.31 9.44
CA LEU A 203 6.76 -7.01 9.75
C LEU A 203 5.91 -5.82 9.29
N GLU A 204 5.00 -6.06 8.34
CA GLU A 204 4.02 -5.11 7.82
C GLU A 204 2.61 -5.69 8.05
N VAL A 205 1.68 -4.94 8.65
CA VAL A 205 0.27 -5.37 8.84
C VAL A 205 -0.64 -4.73 7.81
N PHE A 206 -0.17 -3.69 7.11
CA PHE A 206 -1.03 -2.79 6.33
C PHE A 206 -1.95 -3.51 5.32
N TYR A 207 -1.45 -4.60 4.72
CA TYR A 207 -2.13 -5.37 3.66
C TYR A 207 -2.58 -6.78 4.11
N ASN A 208 -2.73 -7.03 5.41
CA ASN A 208 -3.08 -8.36 5.91
C ASN A 208 -4.44 -8.87 5.44
N SER A 209 -5.38 -7.96 5.20
CA SER A 209 -6.72 -8.22 4.69
C SER A 209 -6.76 -8.41 3.17
N GLU A 210 -5.63 -8.31 2.46
CA GLU A 210 -5.58 -8.50 1.00
C GLU A 210 -5.09 -9.88 0.61
N TYR A 211 -5.61 -10.37 -0.52
CA TYR A 211 -5.10 -11.56 -1.19
C TYR A 211 -3.61 -11.43 -1.58
N SER A 212 -2.91 -12.55 -1.56
CA SER A 212 -1.46 -12.59 -1.71
C SER A 212 -1.00 -12.60 -3.16
N MET A 213 -1.65 -13.37 -4.02
CA MET A 213 -1.17 -13.67 -5.38
C MET A 213 -1.99 -12.93 -6.43
N PRO A 214 -1.36 -12.25 -7.42
CA PRO A 214 0.08 -11.99 -7.55
C PRO A 214 0.56 -10.87 -6.61
N SER A 215 1.86 -10.83 -6.31
CA SER A 215 2.44 -9.72 -5.54
C SER A 215 2.51 -8.43 -6.37
N THR A 216 1.61 -7.48 -6.11
CA THR A 216 1.55 -6.18 -6.82
C THR A 216 2.79 -5.32 -6.60
N HIS A 217 3.43 -5.36 -5.42
CA HIS A 217 4.74 -4.72 -5.20
C HIS A 217 5.82 -5.33 -6.09
N ALA A 218 5.88 -6.67 -6.21
CA ALA A 218 6.83 -7.31 -7.12
C ALA A 218 6.52 -6.96 -8.57
N MET A 219 5.24 -6.87 -8.95
CA MET A 219 4.83 -6.43 -10.29
C MET A 219 5.31 -5.00 -10.58
N ALA A 220 5.05 -4.03 -9.70
CA ALA A 220 5.50 -2.65 -9.85
C ALA A 220 7.03 -2.55 -9.85
N GLY A 221 7.70 -3.25 -8.93
CA GLY A 221 9.15 -3.31 -8.83
C GLY A 221 9.83 -3.97 -10.03
N THR A 222 9.09 -4.71 -10.86
CA THR A 222 9.57 -5.27 -12.13
C THR A 222 9.29 -4.32 -13.28
N VAL A 223 8.03 -3.87 -13.42
CA VAL A 223 7.59 -3.12 -14.60
C VAL A 223 8.18 -1.72 -14.67
N ILE A 224 8.31 -1.02 -13.53
CA ILE A 224 8.81 0.37 -13.49
C ILE A 224 10.26 0.44 -13.98
N PRO A 225 11.24 -0.25 -13.37
CA PRO A 225 12.62 -0.13 -13.81
C PRO A 225 12.86 -0.72 -15.21
N LEU A 226 12.15 -1.80 -15.57
CA LEU A 226 12.28 -2.38 -16.91
C LEU A 226 11.72 -1.44 -17.98
N SER A 227 10.54 -0.82 -17.75
CA SER A 227 9.99 0.18 -18.67
C SER A 227 10.88 1.42 -18.73
N LEU A 228 11.48 1.82 -17.61
CA LEU A 228 12.43 2.92 -17.58
C LEU A 228 13.62 2.64 -18.49
N LEU A 229 14.22 1.45 -18.40
CA LEU A 229 15.30 1.04 -19.30
C LEU A 229 14.84 1.02 -20.76
N LEU A 230 13.73 0.33 -21.07
CA LEU A 230 13.26 0.13 -22.45
C LEU A 230 12.86 1.44 -23.14
N LEU A 231 12.26 2.39 -22.41
CA LEU A 231 11.79 3.66 -22.98
C LEU A 231 12.85 4.76 -22.97
N SER A 232 13.83 4.70 -22.07
CA SER A 232 14.90 5.71 -22.02
C SER A 232 16.13 5.33 -22.85
N TYR A 233 16.37 4.05 -23.09
CA TYR A 233 17.50 3.61 -23.91
C TYR A 233 17.33 4.07 -25.36
N GLY A 234 18.38 4.70 -25.91
CA GLY A 234 18.33 5.35 -27.24
C GLY A 234 17.73 6.76 -27.23
N ARG A 235 16.90 7.09 -26.23
CA ARG A 235 16.38 8.45 -26.02
C ARG A 235 17.31 9.31 -25.17
N TRP A 236 17.94 8.71 -24.18
CA TRP A 236 18.98 9.30 -23.33
C TRP A 236 20.32 8.62 -23.58
N GLN A 237 21.39 9.41 -23.61
CA GLN A 237 22.73 8.88 -23.79
C GLN A 237 23.28 8.38 -22.45
N TYR A 238 23.25 7.06 -22.24
CA TYR A 238 23.91 6.38 -21.13
C TYR A 238 24.27 4.93 -21.50
N PRO A 239 25.27 4.31 -20.84
CA PRO A 239 25.62 2.91 -21.10
C PRO A 239 24.49 1.94 -20.72
N PHE A 240 24.11 1.05 -21.65
CA PHE A 240 23.07 0.03 -21.42
C PHE A 240 23.29 -0.77 -20.14
N THR A 241 24.55 -1.11 -19.85
CA THR A 241 24.96 -1.86 -18.65
C THR A 241 24.50 -1.20 -17.35
N TYR A 242 24.54 0.13 -17.25
CA TYR A 242 24.09 0.82 -16.03
C TYR A 242 22.58 0.74 -15.85
N GLY A 243 21.82 0.89 -16.93
CA GLY A 243 20.37 0.72 -16.90
C GLY A 243 19.96 -0.73 -16.58
N LEU A 244 20.72 -1.71 -17.09
CA LEU A 244 20.51 -3.13 -16.77
C LEU A 244 20.80 -3.43 -15.30
N ILE A 245 21.93 -2.95 -14.76
CA ILE A 245 22.28 -3.09 -13.34
C ILE A 245 21.20 -2.48 -12.47
N LEU A 246 20.76 -1.25 -12.77
CA LEU A 246 19.68 -0.59 -12.04
C LEU A 246 18.40 -1.44 -12.06
N THR A 247 18.05 -2.00 -13.22
CA THR A 247 16.85 -2.82 -13.38
C THR A 247 16.90 -4.08 -12.53
N ILE A 248 18.01 -4.81 -12.57
CA ILE A 248 18.20 -6.05 -11.80
C ILE A 248 18.23 -5.74 -10.30
N CYS A 249 18.98 -4.72 -9.88
CA CYS A 249 19.10 -4.34 -8.48
C CYS A 249 17.75 -3.90 -7.89
N TRP A 250 17.02 -3.02 -8.59
CA TRP A 250 15.70 -2.56 -8.14
C TRP A 250 14.72 -3.71 -8.06
N SER A 251 14.57 -4.49 -9.13
CA SER A 251 13.60 -5.60 -9.18
C SER A 251 13.87 -6.62 -8.08
N SER A 252 15.14 -7.00 -7.89
CA SER A 252 15.55 -7.95 -6.86
C SER A 252 15.28 -7.40 -5.46
N LEU A 253 15.62 -6.14 -5.21
CA LEU A 253 15.41 -5.48 -3.93
C LEU A 253 13.93 -5.48 -3.53
N VAL A 254 13.03 -5.09 -4.45
CA VAL A 254 11.59 -5.08 -4.17
C VAL A 254 11.07 -6.49 -3.98
N CYS A 255 11.42 -7.44 -4.86
CA CYS A 255 10.97 -8.83 -4.77
C CYS A 255 11.38 -9.50 -3.44
N PHE A 256 12.65 -9.41 -3.06
CA PHE A 256 13.13 -9.97 -1.80
C PHE A 256 12.53 -9.27 -0.58
N SER A 257 12.27 -7.95 -0.67
CA SER A 257 11.62 -7.25 0.44
C SER A 257 10.24 -7.80 0.79
N ARG A 258 9.47 -8.30 -0.20
CA ARG A 258 8.12 -8.85 0.04
C ARG A 258 8.13 -10.18 0.78
N VAL A 259 9.13 -11.01 0.50
CA VAL A 259 9.38 -12.24 1.26
C VAL A 259 9.91 -11.89 2.65
N TYR A 260 10.83 -10.94 2.76
CA TYR A 260 11.40 -10.50 4.05
C TYR A 260 10.33 -9.92 5.00
N MET A 261 9.40 -9.11 4.48
CA MET A 261 8.32 -8.53 5.28
C MET A 261 7.27 -9.56 5.75
N GLY A 262 7.32 -10.78 5.23
CA GLY A 262 6.38 -11.84 5.57
C GLY A 262 5.00 -11.68 4.94
N MET A 263 4.89 -10.85 3.90
CA MET A 263 3.61 -10.56 3.23
C MET A 263 3.32 -11.51 2.08
N HIS A 264 4.34 -12.10 1.46
CA HIS A 264 4.20 -12.94 0.27
C HIS A 264 5.07 -14.18 0.36
N THR A 265 4.59 -15.27 -0.21
CA THR A 265 5.39 -16.48 -0.48
C THR A 265 6.33 -16.25 -1.67
N ILE A 266 7.29 -17.16 -1.86
CA ILE A 266 8.19 -17.11 -3.02
C ILE A 266 7.38 -17.29 -4.32
N LEU A 267 6.35 -18.14 -4.29
CA LEU A 267 5.44 -18.33 -5.42
C LEU A 267 4.72 -17.04 -5.82
N ASP A 268 4.19 -16.28 -4.84
CA ASP A 268 3.46 -15.04 -5.10
C ASP A 268 4.34 -13.98 -5.81
N VAL A 269 5.62 -13.94 -5.43
CA VAL A 269 6.63 -13.02 -6.00
C VAL A 269 7.01 -13.44 -7.40
N ILE A 270 7.27 -14.73 -7.64
CA ILE A 270 7.57 -15.25 -8.99
C ILE A 270 6.38 -15.02 -9.93
N ALA A 271 5.17 -15.31 -9.46
CA ALA A 271 3.96 -15.07 -10.25
C ALA A 271 3.77 -13.59 -10.57
N GLY A 272 3.99 -12.70 -9.59
CA GLY A 272 3.95 -11.25 -9.84
C GLY A 272 5.00 -10.79 -10.85
N PHE A 273 6.25 -11.25 -10.73
CA PHE A 273 7.32 -10.93 -11.66
C PHE A 273 6.98 -11.37 -13.10
N LEU A 274 6.59 -12.64 -13.29
CA LEU A 274 6.26 -13.17 -14.61
C LEU A 274 5.00 -12.51 -15.20
N TYR A 275 4.00 -12.23 -14.37
CA TYR A 275 2.78 -11.57 -14.82
C TYR A 275 3.03 -10.13 -15.24
N ALA A 276 3.88 -9.40 -14.53
CA ALA A 276 4.30 -8.05 -14.93
C ALA A 276 5.04 -8.05 -16.28
N LEU A 277 5.92 -9.03 -16.53
CA LEU A 277 6.57 -9.19 -17.83
C LEU A 277 5.55 -9.47 -18.94
N LEU A 278 4.58 -10.35 -18.69
CA LEU A 278 3.51 -10.64 -19.65
C LEU A 278 2.71 -9.37 -20.01
N ILE A 279 2.27 -8.62 -19.00
CA ILE A 279 1.53 -7.37 -19.20
C ILE A 279 2.40 -6.37 -19.96
N LEU A 280 3.67 -6.22 -19.59
CA LEU A 280 4.58 -5.30 -20.27
C LEU A 280 4.74 -5.64 -21.75
N VAL A 281 4.96 -6.91 -22.10
CA VAL A 281 5.09 -7.35 -23.50
C VAL A 281 3.84 -7.01 -24.31
N VAL A 282 2.65 -7.12 -23.71
CA VAL A 282 1.37 -6.82 -24.37
C VAL A 282 1.14 -5.31 -24.51
N PHE A 283 1.40 -4.54 -23.46
CA PHE A 283 1.02 -3.12 -23.41
C PHE A 283 2.11 -2.17 -23.92
N LEU A 284 3.39 -2.54 -23.86
CA LEU A 284 4.50 -1.69 -24.32
C LEU A 284 4.33 -1.26 -25.79
N PRO A 285 3.96 -2.12 -26.75
CA PRO A 285 3.73 -1.70 -28.15
C PRO A 285 2.57 -0.72 -28.31
N THR A 286 1.62 -0.70 -27.36
CA THR A 286 0.43 0.15 -27.40
C THR A 286 0.63 1.51 -26.72
N VAL A 287 1.73 1.69 -25.97
CA VAL A 287 1.91 2.84 -25.09
C VAL A 287 1.95 4.17 -25.87
N ASP A 288 2.56 4.16 -27.06
CA ASP A 288 2.60 5.34 -27.93
C ASP A 288 1.23 5.68 -28.49
N LEU A 289 0.43 4.68 -28.85
CA LEU A 289 -0.94 4.88 -29.33
C LEU A 289 -1.80 5.50 -28.22
N VAL A 290 -1.68 4.99 -26.99
CA VAL A 290 -2.43 5.49 -25.84
C VAL A 290 -1.99 6.90 -25.47
N ASP A 291 -0.69 7.19 -25.40
CA ASP A 291 -0.19 8.54 -25.09
C ASP A 291 -0.62 9.56 -26.16
N ASN A 292 -0.46 9.21 -27.45
CA ASN A 292 -0.88 10.09 -28.54
C ASN A 292 -2.40 10.34 -28.52
N PHE A 293 -3.21 9.32 -28.27
CA PHE A 293 -4.65 9.48 -28.09
C PHE A 293 -4.97 10.43 -26.92
N ASN A 294 -4.33 10.20 -25.77
CA ASN A 294 -4.54 11.01 -24.57
C ASN A 294 -4.20 12.49 -24.78
N LEU A 295 -3.19 12.81 -25.59
CA LEU A 295 -2.75 14.19 -25.84
C LEU A 295 -3.54 14.89 -26.95
N THR A 296 -3.82 14.21 -28.06
CA THR A 296 -4.24 14.86 -29.30
C THR A 296 -5.73 14.80 -29.58
N PHE A 297 -6.43 13.77 -29.07
CA PHE A 297 -7.84 13.59 -29.40
C PHE A 297 -8.73 14.55 -28.60
N ARG A 298 -9.56 15.33 -29.29
CA ARG A 298 -10.36 16.43 -28.69
C ARG A 298 -11.24 16.01 -27.50
N TYR A 299 -11.78 14.80 -27.54
CA TYR A 299 -12.64 14.25 -26.49
C TYR A 299 -11.91 13.25 -25.58
N ALA A 300 -10.58 13.18 -25.64
CA ALA A 300 -9.79 12.25 -24.83
C ALA A 300 -10.11 12.35 -23.33
N PRO A 301 -10.20 13.53 -22.68
CA PRO A 301 -10.51 13.59 -21.25
C PRO A 301 -11.83 12.90 -20.87
N LEU A 302 -12.88 13.06 -21.69
CA LEU A 302 -14.17 12.43 -21.45
C LEU A 302 -14.08 10.91 -21.59
N VAL A 303 -13.38 10.42 -22.63
CA VAL A 303 -13.17 8.99 -22.87
C VAL A 303 -12.31 8.38 -21.76
N ILE A 304 -11.23 9.04 -21.36
CA ILE A 304 -10.32 8.60 -20.30
C ILE A 304 -11.09 8.45 -18.98
N ILE A 305 -11.81 9.49 -18.55
CA ILE A 305 -12.57 9.47 -17.30
C ILE A 305 -13.63 8.37 -17.35
N SER A 306 -14.38 8.28 -18.45
CA SER A 306 -15.43 7.26 -18.60
C SER A 306 -14.86 5.84 -18.57
N LEU A 307 -13.76 5.59 -19.30
CA LEU A 307 -13.07 4.31 -19.32
C LEU A 307 -12.60 3.89 -17.92
N HIS A 308 -11.89 4.78 -17.21
CA HIS A 308 -11.37 4.46 -15.88
C HIS A 308 -12.48 4.25 -14.85
N LEU A 309 -13.59 5.00 -14.95
CA LEU A 309 -14.78 4.76 -14.11
C LEU A 309 -15.42 3.40 -14.42
N VAL A 310 -15.60 3.05 -15.69
CA VAL A 310 -16.16 1.75 -16.10
C VAL A 310 -15.27 0.59 -15.62
N LEU A 311 -13.95 0.72 -15.76
CA LEU A 311 -12.99 -0.27 -15.25
C LEU A 311 -13.04 -0.40 -13.72
N GLY A 312 -13.19 0.72 -13.01
CA GLY A 312 -13.38 0.73 -11.56
C GLY A 312 -14.64 -0.03 -11.16
N VAL A 313 -15.79 0.32 -11.76
CA VAL A 313 -17.06 -0.37 -11.51
C VAL A 313 -16.96 -1.86 -11.83
N PHE A 314 -16.35 -2.22 -12.96
CA PHE A 314 -16.14 -3.62 -13.33
C PHE A 314 -15.32 -4.37 -12.27
N SER A 315 -14.16 -3.84 -11.85
CA SER A 315 -13.34 -4.44 -10.79
C SER A 315 -14.15 -4.65 -9.50
N PHE A 316 -15.01 -3.70 -9.17
CA PHE A 316 -15.85 -3.76 -7.97
C PHE A 316 -16.95 -4.81 -8.01
N THR A 317 -17.36 -5.26 -9.19
CA THR A 317 -18.31 -6.39 -9.32
C THR A 317 -17.67 -7.74 -9.02
N LEU A 318 -16.34 -7.82 -8.94
CA LEU A 318 -15.62 -9.09 -8.77
C LEU A 318 -15.54 -9.57 -7.31
N ASP A 319 -15.89 -8.76 -6.30
CA ASP A 319 -15.56 -9.10 -4.90
C ASP A 319 -16.60 -8.78 -3.81
N THR A 320 -16.52 -9.59 -2.75
CA THR A 320 -17.04 -9.35 -1.39
C THR A 320 -15.98 -8.59 -0.59
N TRP A 321 -16.28 -7.37 -0.13
CA TRP A 321 -15.42 -6.43 0.64
C TRP A 321 -13.93 -6.83 0.87
N SER A 322 -13.00 -6.14 0.18
CA SER A 322 -11.54 -6.21 0.41
C SER A 322 -10.89 -4.83 0.21
N THR A 323 -9.71 -4.58 0.80
CA THR A 323 -9.00 -3.29 0.69
C THR A 323 -8.42 -3.02 -0.72
N SER A 324 -8.34 -4.06 -1.57
CA SER A 324 -7.91 -4.00 -2.98
C SER A 324 -8.72 -2.99 -3.81
N ARG A 325 -9.99 -2.80 -3.46
CA ARG A 325 -10.92 -1.91 -4.17
C ARG A 325 -10.55 -0.44 -4.03
N GLY A 326 -10.19 -0.03 -2.82
CA GLY A 326 -9.72 1.32 -2.55
C GLY A 326 -8.44 1.62 -3.32
N ASP A 327 -7.51 0.66 -3.37
CA ASP A 327 -6.27 0.79 -4.13
C ASP A 327 -6.55 0.88 -5.63
N THR A 328 -7.48 0.07 -6.15
CA THR A 328 -7.91 0.13 -7.56
C THR A 328 -8.51 1.48 -7.92
N ALA A 329 -9.41 2.03 -7.08
CA ALA A 329 -9.98 3.37 -7.28
C ALA A 329 -8.88 4.44 -7.31
N GLN A 330 -7.89 4.33 -6.43
CA GLN A 330 -6.75 5.24 -6.37
C GLN A 330 -5.86 5.14 -7.62
N ILE A 331 -5.51 3.93 -8.07
CA ILE A 331 -4.69 3.69 -9.27
C ILE A 331 -5.38 4.28 -10.51
N LEU A 332 -6.65 3.95 -10.71
CA LEU A 332 -7.43 4.41 -11.86
C LEU A 332 -7.65 5.93 -11.82
N GLY A 333 -7.93 6.48 -10.63
CA GLY A 333 -8.02 7.92 -10.41
C GLY A 333 -6.72 8.63 -10.81
N SER A 334 -5.58 8.16 -10.30
CA SER A 334 -4.26 8.71 -10.66
C SER A 334 -4.00 8.66 -12.17
N GLY A 335 -4.29 7.53 -12.83
CA GLY A 335 -4.15 7.37 -14.28
C GLY A 335 -4.99 8.36 -15.07
N ALA A 336 -6.28 8.48 -14.74
CA ALA A 336 -7.18 9.43 -15.38
C ALA A 336 -6.73 10.88 -15.16
N GLY A 337 -6.32 11.22 -13.94
CA GLY A 337 -5.80 12.53 -13.58
C GLY A 337 -4.57 12.93 -14.40
N VAL A 338 -3.57 12.06 -14.46
CA VAL A 338 -2.32 12.29 -15.22
C VAL A 338 -2.63 12.44 -16.71
N ALA A 339 -3.49 11.60 -17.27
CA ALA A 339 -3.81 11.68 -18.70
C ALA A 339 -4.60 12.97 -19.04
N CYS A 340 -5.59 13.35 -18.22
CA CYS A 340 -6.33 14.60 -18.40
C CYS A 340 -5.44 15.84 -18.20
N GLY A 341 -4.53 15.83 -17.23
CA GLY A 341 -3.60 16.93 -17.01
C GLY A 341 -2.55 17.03 -18.13
N SER A 342 -2.11 15.89 -18.68
CA SER A 342 -1.25 15.86 -19.86
C SER A 342 -1.93 16.45 -21.10
N TYR A 343 -3.21 16.13 -21.32
CA TYR A 343 -4.02 16.74 -22.38
C TYR A 343 -4.11 18.27 -22.22
N ALA A 344 -4.38 18.75 -21.01
CA ALA A 344 -4.45 20.19 -20.73
C ALA A 344 -3.10 20.89 -20.95
N THR A 345 -2.01 20.26 -20.50
CA THR A 345 -0.64 20.75 -20.72
C THR A 345 -0.27 20.79 -22.20
N TYR A 346 -0.68 19.79 -22.98
CA TYR A 346 -0.49 19.76 -24.42
C TYR A 346 -1.26 20.91 -25.10
N CYS A 347 -2.53 21.10 -24.74
CA CYS A 347 -3.36 22.19 -25.28
C CYS A 347 -2.80 23.58 -24.99
N LEU A 348 -2.14 23.77 -23.83
CA LEU A 348 -1.50 25.03 -23.45
C LEU A 348 -0.02 25.11 -23.84
N ASN A 349 0.54 24.08 -24.46
CA ASN A 349 1.95 23.97 -24.83
C ASN A 349 2.92 24.26 -23.65
N LEU A 350 2.57 23.81 -22.43
CA LEU A 350 3.35 24.10 -21.22
C LEU A 350 4.62 23.23 -21.08
N MET A 351 4.58 22.01 -21.60
CA MET A 351 5.71 21.06 -21.59
C MET A 351 5.81 20.35 -22.95
N PRO A 352 6.32 21.02 -23.99
CA PRO A 352 6.47 20.41 -25.30
C PRO A 352 7.48 19.27 -25.26
N ASP A 353 7.17 18.16 -25.94
CA ASP A 353 8.09 17.05 -26.06
C ASP A 353 9.28 17.45 -26.97
N PRO A 354 10.52 17.01 -26.66
CA PRO A 354 11.68 17.27 -27.50
C PRO A 354 11.49 16.77 -28.94
N SER A 355 11.89 17.59 -29.93
CA SER A 355 11.96 17.20 -31.34
C SER A 355 12.96 16.06 -31.56
N GLN A 356 12.78 15.31 -32.66
CA GLN A 356 13.65 14.18 -32.98
C GLN A 356 15.12 14.58 -33.19
N GLU A 357 15.38 15.82 -33.63
CA GLU A 357 16.73 16.36 -33.82
C GLU A 357 17.48 16.59 -32.51
N MET A 358 16.78 16.75 -31.39
CA MET A 358 17.37 16.92 -30.06
C MET A 358 17.74 15.59 -29.39
N LEU A 359 17.46 14.45 -30.02
CA LEU A 359 17.74 13.12 -29.49
C LEU A 359 19.06 12.56 -30.05
N PRO A 360 19.84 11.81 -29.24
CA PRO A 360 19.61 11.48 -27.83
C PRO A 360 19.91 12.65 -26.88
N LEU A 361 19.15 12.73 -25.79
CA LEU A 361 19.35 13.70 -24.72
C LEU A 361 20.62 13.35 -23.93
N VAL A 362 21.52 14.32 -23.76
CA VAL A 362 22.77 14.15 -23.01
C VAL A 362 22.56 14.63 -21.57
N PRO A 363 22.78 13.78 -20.54
CA PRO A 363 22.68 14.21 -19.16
C PRO A 363 23.75 15.26 -18.83
N SER A 364 23.34 16.48 -18.49
CA SER A 364 24.25 17.52 -17.98
C SER A 364 24.20 17.56 -16.45
N LEU A 365 25.22 17.01 -15.79
CA LEU A 365 25.30 16.96 -14.33
C LEU A 365 25.92 18.25 -13.76
N THR A 366 25.16 19.35 -13.83
CA THR A 366 25.57 20.64 -13.25
C THR A 366 24.93 20.81 -11.86
N LEU A 367 25.66 21.38 -10.89
CA LEU A 367 25.12 21.68 -9.55
C LEU A 367 23.85 22.54 -9.61
N ASN A 368 23.77 23.47 -10.57
CA ASN A 368 22.58 24.31 -10.79
C ASN A 368 21.37 23.48 -11.23
N LEU A 369 21.56 22.49 -12.11
CA LEU A 369 20.47 21.61 -12.55
C LEU A 369 20.01 20.73 -11.39
N PHE A 370 20.93 20.19 -10.61
CA PHE A 370 20.61 19.42 -9.42
C PHE A 370 19.83 20.26 -8.39
N GLY A 371 20.31 21.47 -8.09
CA GLY A 371 19.62 22.40 -7.18
C GLY A 371 18.23 22.77 -7.68
N LYS A 372 18.08 23.03 -8.99
CA LYS A 372 16.77 23.31 -9.61
C LYS A 372 15.84 22.10 -9.54
N ALA A 373 16.35 20.91 -9.81
CA ALA A 373 15.56 19.67 -9.75
C ALA A 373 15.10 19.38 -8.32
N ALA A 374 15.97 19.55 -7.33
CA ALA A 374 15.64 19.43 -5.91
C ALA A 374 14.58 20.45 -5.49
N LEU A 375 14.71 21.71 -5.94
CA LEU A 375 13.74 22.77 -5.64
C LEU A 375 12.37 22.51 -6.27
N ARG A 376 12.33 22.12 -7.56
CA ARG A 376 11.10 21.70 -8.25
C ARG A 376 10.43 20.56 -7.50
N LEU A 377 11.20 19.52 -7.16
CA LEU A 377 10.67 18.37 -6.44
C LEU A 377 10.12 18.74 -5.07
N LEU A 378 10.83 19.58 -4.30
CA LEU A 378 10.39 20.01 -2.98
C LEU A 378 9.09 20.83 -3.04
N ILE A 379 9.06 21.89 -3.87
CA ILE A 379 7.87 22.76 -4.01
C ILE A 379 6.69 21.95 -4.54
N GLY A 380 6.92 21.16 -5.61
CA GLY A 380 5.90 20.34 -6.21
C GLY A 380 5.36 19.29 -5.24
N LEU A 381 6.20 18.58 -4.50
CA LEU A 381 5.75 17.57 -3.54
C LEU A 381 4.94 18.19 -2.40
N VAL A 382 5.37 19.33 -1.84
CA VAL A 382 4.59 20.06 -0.84
C VAL A 382 3.21 20.43 -1.41
N PHE A 383 3.16 20.96 -2.63
CA PHE A 383 1.91 21.29 -3.31
C PHE A 383 1.01 20.05 -3.47
N LEU A 384 1.55 18.92 -3.94
CA LEU A 384 0.79 17.68 -4.12
C LEU A 384 0.23 17.13 -2.80
N LEU A 385 1.01 17.19 -1.72
CA LEU A 385 0.55 16.77 -0.40
C LEU A 385 -0.55 17.69 0.15
N LEU A 386 -0.47 19.00 -0.12
CA LEU A 386 -1.53 19.95 0.22
C LEU A 386 -2.80 19.67 -0.59
N VAL A 387 -2.69 19.46 -1.92
CA VAL A 387 -3.82 19.08 -2.77
C VAL A 387 -4.47 17.80 -2.24
N ARG A 388 -3.67 16.77 -1.93
CA ARG A 388 -4.18 15.52 -1.37
C ARG A 388 -4.94 15.76 -0.06
N MET A 389 -4.39 16.57 0.84
CA MET A 389 -5.01 16.89 2.13
C MET A 389 -6.33 17.65 1.94
N ILE A 390 -6.33 18.70 1.12
CA ILE A 390 -7.52 19.52 0.84
C ILE A 390 -8.61 18.67 0.18
N MET A 391 -8.27 17.93 -0.88
CA MET A 391 -9.23 17.10 -1.59
C MET A 391 -9.83 16.05 -0.67
N LYS A 392 -9.05 15.41 0.19
CA LYS A 392 -9.57 14.47 1.18
C LYS A 392 -10.58 15.11 2.15
N GLN A 393 -10.32 16.34 2.60
CA GLN A 393 -11.22 17.10 3.47
C GLN A 393 -12.51 17.55 2.75
N VAL A 394 -12.48 17.68 1.42
CA VAL A 394 -13.63 18.07 0.60
C VAL A 394 -14.45 16.85 0.17
N THR A 395 -13.80 15.81 -0.35
CA THR A 395 -14.47 14.69 -1.01
C THR A 395 -15.13 13.73 -0.02
N ILE A 396 -14.57 13.54 1.17
CA ILE A 396 -15.17 12.64 2.16
C ILE A 396 -16.52 13.19 2.66
N PRO A 397 -16.62 14.43 3.19
CA PRO A 397 -17.91 14.97 3.60
C PRO A 397 -18.92 15.05 2.47
N LEU A 398 -18.47 15.36 1.25
CA LEU A 398 -19.32 15.39 0.06
C LEU A 398 -19.89 14.00 -0.24
N ALA A 399 -19.07 12.95 -0.24
CA ALA A 399 -19.54 11.59 -0.45
C ALA A 399 -20.51 11.15 0.66
N CYS A 400 -20.20 11.43 1.94
CA CYS A 400 -21.10 11.17 3.05
C CYS A 400 -22.47 11.85 2.84
N LYS A 401 -22.48 13.11 2.39
CA LYS A 401 -23.72 13.86 2.12
C LYS A 401 -24.52 13.27 0.95
N ILE A 402 -23.86 12.87 -0.13
CA ILE A 402 -24.51 12.30 -1.33
C ILE A 402 -25.16 10.95 -1.01
N PHE A 403 -24.49 10.12 -0.20
CA PHE A 403 -24.94 8.76 0.12
C PHE A 403 -25.69 8.66 1.45
N GLY A 404 -25.91 9.77 2.17
CA GLY A 404 -26.65 9.78 3.43
C GLY A 404 -25.94 9.09 4.60
N ILE A 405 -24.61 9.01 4.58
CA ILE A 405 -23.77 8.36 5.60
C ILE A 405 -23.36 9.39 6.66
N SER A 406 -23.37 9.00 7.93
CA SER A 406 -22.95 9.87 9.04
C SER A 406 -21.47 10.28 8.89
N ASN A 407 -21.17 11.56 9.12
CA ASN A 407 -19.80 12.10 9.13
C ASN A 407 -19.29 12.36 10.56
N ALA A 408 -19.90 11.75 11.57
CA ALA A 408 -19.48 11.91 12.97
C ALA A 408 -18.11 11.27 13.22
N ASP A 409 -17.89 10.05 12.71
CA ASP A 409 -16.57 9.42 12.66
C ASP A 409 -16.11 9.23 11.21
N VAL A 410 -15.13 10.04 10.80
CA VAL A 410 -14.52 9.98 9.47
C VAL A 410 -13.84 8.63 9.21
N ARG A 411 -13.40 7.91 10.25
CA ARG A 411 -12.76 6.60 10.08
C ARG A 411 -13.77 5.54 9.69
N GLU A 412 -14.88 5.49 10.41
CA GLU A 412 -16.01 4.60 10.11
C GLU A 412 -16.62 4.93 8.74
N ALA A 413 -16.83 6.21 8.44
CA ALA A 413 -17.34 6.65 7.15
C ALA A 413 -16.49 6.14 5.97
N ARG A 414 -15.16 6.05 6.12
CA ARG A 414 -14.25 5.54 5.07
C ARG A 414 -14.29 4.03 4.89
N GLN A 415 -14.91 3.28 5.79
CA GLN A 415 -15.10 1.83 5.64
C GLN A 415 -16.29 1.53 4.72
N HIS A 416 -17.20 2.50 4.52
CA HIS A 416 -18.26 2.42 3.54
C HIS A 416 -17.71 2.61 2.13
N MET A 417 -18.05 1.66 1.26
CA MET A 417 -17.64 1.61 -0.15
C MET A 417 -18.06 2.85 -0.93
N GLU A 418 -19.26 3.35 -0.66
CA GLU A 418 -19.88 4.53 -1.27
C GLU A 418 -19.09 5.80 -0.95
N VAL A 419 -18.34 5.82 0.15
CA VAL A 419 -17.44 6.92 0.52
C VAL A 419 -16.03 6.62 0.03
N GLU A 420 -15.53 5.41 0.27
CA GLU A 420 -14.14 5.03 0.01
C GLU A 420 -13.73 5.25 -1.44
N LEU A 421 -14.52 4.73 -2.36
CA LEU A 421 -14.14 4.68 -3.77
C LEU A 421 -14.18 6.08 -4.40
N PRO A 422 -15.25 6.89 -4.22
CA PRO A 422 -15.28 8.24 -4.79
C PRO A 422 -14.20 9.14 -4.17
N TYR A 423 -13.96 9.07 -2.86
CA TYR A 423 -12.94 9.94 -2.26
C TYR A 423 -11.55 9.60 -2.79
N ARG A 424 -11.20 8.30 -2.89
CA ARG A 424 -9.89 7.88 -3.40
C ARG A 424 -9.76 8.26 -4.87
N TYR A 425 -10.74 7.91 -5.71
CA TYR A 425 -10.69 8.21 -7.14
C TYR A 425 -10.53 9.72 -7.40
N ILE A 426 -11.35 10.55 -6.78
CA ILE A 426 -11.31 12.01 -6.99
C ILE A 426 -10.03 12.61 -6.41
N THR A 427 -9.66 12.28 -5.18
CA THR A 427 -8.46 12.83 -4.53
C THR A 427 -7.21 12.53 -5.34
N TYR A 428 -7.02 11.27 -5.73
CA TYR A 428 -5.83 10.86 -6.47
C TYR A 428 -5.87 11.25 -7.94
N GLY A 429 -7.06 11.40 -8.54
CA GLY A 429 -7.22 12.03 -9.85
C GLY A 429 -6.80 13.48 -9.84
N THR A 430 -7.18 14.26 -8.82
CA THR A 430 -6.72 15.66 -8.70
C THR A 430 -5.22 15.73 -8.44
N VAL A 431 -4.65 14.83 -7.64
CA VAL A 431 -3.19 14.73 -7.46
C VAL A 431 -2.50 14.43 -8.81
N GLY A 432 -2.97 13.43 -9.56
CA GLY A 432 -2.41 13.08 -10.88
C GLY A 432 -2.51 14.22 -11.90
N PHE A 433 -3.65 14.93 -11.92
CA PHE A 433 -3.85 16.13 -12.73
C PHE A 433 -2.88 17.24 -12.32
N SER A 434 -2.65 17.40 -11.01
CA SER A 434 -1.72 18.40 -10.49
C SER A 434 -0.28 18.11 -10.90
N VAL A 435 0.14 16.84 -10.92
CA VAL A 435 1.48 16.42 -11.36
C VAL A 435 1.78 16.90 -12.78
N THR A 436 0.80 16.78 -13.68
CA THR A 436 1.00 17.03 -15.11
C THR A 436 0.59 18.42 -15.56
N PHE A 437 -0.24 19.14 -14.80
CA PHE A 437 -0.78 20.44 -15.19
C PHE A 437 -0.57 21.55 -14.16
N LEU A 438 -1.12 21.43 -12.95
CA LEU A 438 -1.09 22.54 -11.97
C LEU A 438 0.33 22.86 -11.48
N VAL A 439 1.13 21.86 -11.19
CA VAL A 439 2.52 22.06 -10.74
C VAL A 439 3.42 22.59 -11.88
N PRO A 440 3.37 22.04 -13.11
CA PRO A 440 4.05 22.65 -14.25
C PRO A 440 3.63 24.10 -14.52
N SER A 441 2.33 24.42 -14.37
CA SER A 441 1.84 25.80 -14.48
C SER A 441 2.43 26.70 -13.39
N LEU A 442 2.52 26.20 -12.15
CA LEU A 442 3.18 26.90 -11.05
C LEU A 442 4.66 27.16 -11.36
N PHE A 443 5.39 26.17 -11.89
CA PHE A 443 6.78 26.35 -12.28
C PHE A 443 6.95 27.36 -13.40
N TRP A 444 6.04 27.38 -14.37
CA TRP A 444 6.04 28.38 -15.44
C TRP A 444 5.84 29.79 -14.88
N LEU A 445 4.84 29.98 -14.00
CA LEU A 445 4.57 31.26 -13.35
C LEU A 445 5.72 31.74 -12.45
N SER A 446 6.43 30.82 -11.80
CA SER A 446 7.53 31.14 -10.89
C SER A 446 8.91 31.21 -11.57
N GLY A 447 8.99 31.08 -12.90
CA GLY A 447 10.26 31.06 -13.65
C GLY A 447 11.12 29.81 -13.39
N LEU A 448 10.54 28.75 -12.82
CA LEU A 448 11.19 27.48 -12.56
C LEU A 448 11.07 26.50 -13.73
N SER A 449 10.36 26.80 -14.82
CA SER A 449 10.14 25.88 -15.96
C SER A 449 11.37 25.64 -16.85
N SER A 450 12.27 26.61 -16.96
CA SER A 450 13.42 26.60 -17.89
C SER A 450 14.62 25.73 -17.49
#